data_AF-A0A5E7ANG1-F1
#
_entry.id   AF-A0A5E7ANG1-F1
#
_cell.length_a   1.000
_cell.length_b   1.000
_cell.length_c   1.000
_cell.angle_alpha   90.00
_cell.angle_beta   90.00
_cell.angle_gamma   90.00
#
_symmetry.space_group_name_H-M   'P 1'
#
loop_
_entity.id
_entity.type
_entity.pdbx_description
1 polymer ?
#
loop_
_entity_poly.entity_id
_entity_poly.type
_entity_poly.pdbx_seq_one_letter_code
_entity_poly.pdbx_strand_id
1 'polypeptide(L)'
;MRVQYSANPELAIKQLSSVGAGAIELIINGSPAYRCIYIAKYADTIFVLHSFVKTTNRTDRHAMAVAEDRLKELKRELRKMGHNV
;
A
#
# COMPACT_ATOMS: atom_id res chain seq x y z
N MET A 1 1.86 -10.72 11.56
CA MET A 1 1.48 -9.42 10.95
C MET A 1 0.00 -9.13 11.13
N ARG A 2 -0.35 -8.28 12.12
CA ARG A 2 -1.71 -7.73 12.32
C ARG A 2 -1.66 -6.24 11.96
N VAL A 3 -2.47 -5.81 11.01
CA VAL A 3 -2.45 -4.42 10.48
C VAL A 3 -3.79 -3.72 10.66
N GLN A 4 -4.86 -4.47 10.87
CA GLN A 4 -6.18 -3.94 11.17
C GLN A 4 -6.38 -3.76 12.67
N TYR A 5 -7.38 -2.97 13.04
CA TYR A 5 -7.79 -2.71 14.43
C TYR A 5 -6.72 -2.04 15.29
N SER A 6 -6.04 -1.02 14.76
CA SER A 6 -5.02 -0.22 15.47
C SER A 6 -3.79 -1.02 15.99
N ALA A 7 -3.60 -2.26 15.52
CA ALA A 7 -2.41 -3.02 15.79
C ALA A 7 -1.24 -2.51 14.93
N ASN A 8 -0.09 -2.27 15.56
CA ASN A 8 1.13 -1.91 14.84
C ASN A 8 1.65 -3.13 14.07
N PRO A 9 2.04 -2.95 12.79
CA PRO A 9 2.74 -4.00 12.06
C PRO A 9 4.09 -4.31 12.75
N GLU A 10 4.41 -5.59 12.87
CA GLU A 10 5.71 -6.07 13.38
C GLU A 10 6.85 -5.75 12.42
N LEU A 11 6.53 -5.54 11.14
CA LEU A 11 7.47 -5.18 10.09
C LEU A 11 7.55 -3.66 9.94
N ALA A 12 8.70 -3.18 9.48
CA ALA A 12 8.89 -1.77 9.18
C ALA A 12 7.86 -1.28 8.15
N ILE A 13 7.25 -0.12 8.44
CA ILE A 13 6.29 0.52 7.54
C ILE A 13 6.63 1.99 7.32
N LYS A 14 6.19 2.52 6.17
CA LYS A 14 6.29 3.93 5.82
C LYS A 14 4.97 4.43 5.23
N GLN A 15 4.51 5.58 5.68
CA GLN A 15 3.34 6.23 5.09
C GLN A 15 3.70 6.84 3.74
N LEU A 16 2.88 6.60 2.71
CA LEU A 16 3.07 7.09 1.35
C LEU A 16 1.97 8.09 0.96
N SER A 17 2.07 9.31 1.49
CA SER A 17 1.13 10.40 1.16
C SER A 17 1.09 10.73 -0.35
N SER A 18 2.16 10.46 -1.09
CA SER A 18 2.24 10.66 -2.54
C SER A 18 1.37 9.68 -3.34
N VAL A 19 1.09 8.48 -2.82
CA VAL A 19 0.21 7.49 -3.47
C VAL A 19 -1.25 7.78 -3.13
N GLY A 20 -1.51 8.20 -1.90
CA GLY A 20 -2.82 8.61 -1.44
C GLY A 20 -2.95 8.55 0.08
N ALA A 21 -3.98 9.22 0.61
CA ALA A 21 -4.24 9.23 2.05
C ALA A 21 -4.50 7.81 2.57
N GLY A 22 -3.65 7.35 3.50
CA GLY A 22 -3.74 6.01 4.11
C GLY A 22 -3.00 4.91 3.36
N ALA A 23 -2.26 5.23 2.28
CA ALA A 23 -1.36 4.27 1.64
C ALA A 23 -0.10 4.03 2.49
N ILE A 24 0.26 2.77 2.67
CA ILE A 24 1.38 2.33 3.52
C ILE A 24 2.29 1.42 2.70
N GLU A 25 3.59 1.66 2.77
CA GLU A 25 4.64 0.76 2.29
C GLU A 25 5.09 -0.16 3.43
N LEU A 26 4.93 -1.46 3.25
CA LEU A 26 5.58 -2.50 4.03
C LEU A 26 7.00 -2.74 3.51
N ILE A 27 7.95 -2.81 4.42
CA ILE A 27 9.38 -2.90 4.15
C ILE A 27 9.88 -4.25 4.67
N ILE A 28 10.30 -5.12 3.76
CA ILE A 28 11.05 -6.34 4.08
C ILE A 28 12.46 -6.17 3.53
N ASN A 29 13.45 -6.11 4.41
CA ASN A 29 14.85 -6.00 4.02
C ASN A 29 15.48 -7.40 3.87
N GLY A 30 16.48 -7.51 3.01
CA GLY A 30 17.14 -8.78 2.69
C GLY A 30 17.86 -8.70 1.35
N SER A 31 18.40 -9.84 0.92
CA SER A 31 19.00 -10.01 -0.41
C SER A 31 18.23 -11.12 -1.14
N PRO A 32 17.12 -10.79 -1.82
CA PRO A 32 16.69 -9.43 -2.21
C PRO A 32 15.75 -8.75 -1.18
N ALA A 33 15.61 -7.42 -1.31
CA ALA A 33 14.69 -6.62 -0.49
C ALA A 33 13.32 -6.47 -1.19
N TYR A 34 12.24 -6.49 -0.43
CA TYR A 34 10.87 -6.41 -0.94
C TYR A 34 10.12 -5.21 -0.36
N ARG A 35 9.22 -4.65 -1.17
CA ARG A 35 8.30 -3.59 -0.78
C ARG A 35 6.89 -3.98 -1.19
N CYS A 36 5.92 -3.72 -0.31
CA CYS A 36 4.51 -3.95 -0.57
C CYS A 36 3.70 -2.72 -0.17
N ILE A 37 3.02 -2.11 -1.13
CA ILE A 37 2.16 -0.95 -0.91
C ILE A 37 0.74 -1.43 -0.72
N TYR A 38 0.10 -1.04 0.37
CA TYR A 38 -1.26 -1.44 0.70
C TYR A 38 -2.04 -0.30 1.35
N ILE A 39 -3.36 -0.46 1.44
CA ILE A 39 -4.26 0.42 2.20
C ILE A 39 -5.21 -0.43 3.05
N ALA A 40 -5.42 -0.02 4.30
CA ALA A 40 -6.30 -0.70 5.26
C ALA A 40 -7.42 0.22 5.77
N LYS A 41 -7.75 1.26 5.01
CA LYS A 41 -8.71 2.31 5.39
C LYS A 41 -10.17 1.97 5.05
N TYR A 42 -10.38 1.07 4.10
CA TYR A 42 -11.66 0.88 3.45
C TYR A 42 -12.20 -0.53 3.65
N ALA A 43 -13.53 -0.64 3.81
CA ALA A 43 -14.27 -1.90 3.83
C ALA A 43 -13.71 -2.95 4.82
N ASP A 44 -13.11 -2.51 5.93
CA ASP A 44 -12.40 -3.38 6.89
C ASP A 44 -11.52 -4.43 6.19
N THR A 45 -10.86 -4.04 5.09
CA THR A 45 -10.08 -4.92 4.21
C THR A 45 -8.71 -4.32 3.92
N ILE A 46 -7.70 -5.18 3.82
CA ILE A 46 -6.37 -4.80 3.34
C ILE A 46 -6.33 -4.99 1.83
N PHE A 47 -6.17 -3.89 1.10
CA PHE A 47 -5.96 -3.92 -0.35
C PHE A 47 -4.48 -3.76 -0.65
N VAL A 48 -3.86 -4.79 -1.21
CA VAL A 48 -2.49 -4.72 -1.73
C VAL A 48 -2.53 -4.05 -3.10
N LEU A 49 -1.98 -2.84 -3.18
CA LEU A 49 -1.92 -2.06 -4.42
C LEU A 49 -0.79 -2.58 -5.30
N HIS A 50 0.41 -2.76 -4.75
CA HIS A 50 1.55 -3.23 -5.55
C HIS A 50 2.62 -3.86 -4.67
N SER A 51 3.31 -4.89 -5.16
CA SER A 51 4.47 -5.47 -4.49
C SER A 51 5.60 -5.67 -5.50
N PHE A 52 6.83 -5.38 -5.08
CA PHE A 52 7.99 -5.37 -5.96
C PHE A 52 9.29 -5.61 -5.20
N VAL A 53 10.31 -6.05 -5.94
CA VAL A 53 11.68 -6.16 -5.44
C VAL A 53 12.34 -4.78 -5.51
N LYS A 54 12.91 -4.31 -4.39
CA LYS A 54 13.65 -3.06 -4.36
C LYS A 54 15.05 -3.28 -4.90
N THR A 55 15.30 -2.81 -6.12
CA THR A 55 16.57 -2.93 -6.82
C THR A 55 17.52 -1.75 -6.60
N THR A 56 17.00 -0.61 -6.13
CA THR A 56 17.79 0.61 -5.88
C THR A 56 17.40 1.28 -4.56
N ASN A 57 18.30 2.08 -3.99
CA ASN A 57 18.01 2.87 -2.77
C ASN A 57 17.06 4.05 -3.02
N ARG A 58 16.81 4.43 -4.27
CA ARG A 58 15.94 5.57 -4.61
C ARG A 58 14.47 5.19 -4.52
N THR A 59 13.59 6.19 -4.55
CA THR A 59 12.15 5.97 -4.73
C THR A 59 11.92 5.44 -6.14
N ASP A 60 11.27 4.28 -6.23
CA ASP A 60 10.86 3.72 -7.52
C ASP A 60 9.60 4.45 -8.00
N ARG A 61 9.79 5.46 -8.84
CA ARG A 61 8.70 6.30 -9.36
C ARG A 61 7.68 5.49 -10.15
N HIS A 62 8.12 4.44 -10.85
CA HIS A 62 7.24 3.58 -11.62
C HIS A 62 6.34 2.78 -10.68
N ALA A 63 6.91 2.16 -9.63
CA ALA A 63 6.14 1.43 -8.63
C ALA A 63 5.13 2.33 -7.90
N MET A 64 5.50 3.60 -7.61
CA MET A 64 4.57 4.56 -6.99
C MET A 64 3.41 4.92 -7.94
N ALA A 65 3.69 5.18 -9.21
CA ALA A 65 2.67 5.50 -10.20
C ALA A 65 1.67 4.33 -10.39
N VAL A 66 2.17 3.10 -10.47
CA VAL A 66 1.35 1.89 -10.54
C VAL A 66 0.43 1.77 -9.32
N ALA A 67 0.95 2.05 -8.11
CA ALA A 67 0.15 2.01 -6.90
C ALA A 67 -0.93 3.12 -6.86
N GLU A 68 -0.61 4.32 -7.34
CA GLU A 68 -1.56 5.44 -7.42
C GLU A 68 -2.72 5.11 -8.38
N ASP A 69 -2.42 4.57 -9.55
CA ASP A 69 -3.45 4.22 -10.54
C ASP A 69 -4.35 3.08 -10.06
N ARG A 70 -3.77 2.06 -9.40
CA ARG A 70 -4.54 0.98 -8.78
C ARG A 70 -5.40 1.48 -7.61
N LEU A 71 -4.94 2.48 -6.85
CA LEU A 71 -5.77 3.10 -5.82
C LEU A 71 -6.96 3.85 -6.42
N LYS A 72 -6.77 4.58 -7.52
CA LYS A 72 -7.87 5.24 -8.23
C LYS A 72 -8.92 4.23 -8.68
N GLU A 73 -8.49 3.11 -9.25
CA GLU A 73 -9.37 2.02 -9.65
C GLU A 73 -10.12 1.40 -8.47
N LEU A 74 -9.42 1.05 -7.40
CA LEU A 74 -10.01 0.52 -6.18
C LEU A 74 -11.12 1.43 -5.64
N LYS A 75 -10.90 2.75 -5.60
CA LYS A 75 -11.91 3.72 -5.16
C LYS A 75 -13.16 3.72 -6.05
N ARG A 76 -13.01 3.59 -7.37
CA ARG A 76 -14.18 3.48 -8.27
C ARG A 76 -14.99 2.23 -7.95
N GLU A 77 -14.33 1.09 -7.77
CA GLU A 77 -15.03 -0.18 -7.48
C GLU A 77 -15.70 -0.16 -6.11
N LEU A 78 -15.01 0.36 -5.08
CA LEU A 78 -15.59 0.49 -3.75
C LEU A 78 -16.80 1.43 -3.71
N ARG A 79 -16.78 2.52 -4.51
CA ARG A 79 -17.95 3.40 -4.65
C ARG A 79 -19.13 2.71 -5.31
N LYS A 80 -18.90 1.84 -6.31
CA LYS A 80 -19.96 1.00 -6.91
C LYS A 80 -20.54 0.00 -5.91
N MET A 81 -19.72 -0.50 -4.99
CA MET A 81 -20.12 -1.41 -3.91
C MET A 81 -20.77 -0.69 -2.71
N GLY A 82 -20.88 0.64 -2.73
CA GLY A 82 -21.52 1.42 -1.66
C GLY A 82 -20.62 1.74 -0.46
N HIS A 83 -19.31 1.53 -0.56
CA HIS A 83 -18.37 1.91 0.49
C HIS A 83 -17.98 3.39 0.43
N ASN A 84 -17.72 4.00 1.58
CA ASN A 84 -17.26 5.39 1.69
C ASN A 84 -15.73 5.46 1.48
N VAL A 85 -15.29 6.10 0.39
CA VAL A 85 -13.89 6.07 -0.08
C VAL A 85 -13.30 7.41 -0.48
#